data_AF-A0A969GL42-F1
#
_entry.id   AF-A0A969GL42-F1
#
_cell.length_a   1.000
_cell.length_b   1.000
_cell.length_c   1.000
_cell.angle_alpha   90.00
_cell.angle_beta   90.00
_cell.angle_gamma   90.00
#
_symmetry.space_group_name_H-M   'P 1'
#
loop_
_entity.id
_entity.type
_entity.pdbx_description
1 polymer ?
#
loop_
_entity_poly.entity_id
_entity_poly.type
_entity_poly.pdbx_seq_one_letter_code
_entity_poly.pdbx_strand_id
1 'polypeptide(L)'
;MIETPSRVQDYALLIGHAWRCIDCRTALLNEPEKVWIGYKLDERQRACILAIEDTSFHTVMELSEATGLTSAELDAAIEHPRARLRHLGSTKGDYLRNGNR
;
A
#
# COMPACT_ATOMS: atom_id res chain seq x y z
N MET A 1 -17.00 24.41 10.17
CA MET A 1 -15.87 24.20 9.25
C MET A 1 -15.90 22.72 8.91
N ILE A 2 -16.30 22.37 7.69
CA ILE A 2 -16.26 20.96 7.26
C ILE A 2 -14.79 20.71 6.91
N GLU A 3 -14.07 20.01 7.76
CA GLU A 3 -12.75 19.48 7.43
C GLU A 3 -12.98 18.50 6.28
N THR A 4 -12.68 18.92 5.05
CA THR A 4 -12.57 17.98 3.93
C THR A 4 -11.55 16.93 4.37
N PRO A 5 -11.89 15.63 4.39
CA PRO A 5 -10.93 14.60 4.74
C PRO A 5 -9.73 14.80 3.83
N SER A 6 -8.56 15.01 4.42
CA SER A 6 -7.30 15.14 3.70
C SER A 6 -7.26 14.03 2.66
N ARG A 7 -7.18 14.38 1.38
CA ARG A 7 -7.25 13.40 0.30
C ARG A 7 -5.99 12.54 0.39
N VAL A 8 -6.06 11.42 1.12
CA VAL A 8 -4.94 10.48 1.25
C VAL A 8 -4.57 10.01 -0.16
N GLN A 9 -3.29 10.15 -0.50
CA GLN A 9 -2.79 9.85 -1.84
C GLN A 9 -2.89 8.34 -2.12
N ASP A 10 -3.10 7.99 -3.39
CA ASP A 10 -3.16 6.59 -3.85
C ASP A 10 -1.91 5.80 -3.42
N TYR A 11 -0.74 6.43 -3.49
CA TYR A 11 0.52 5.87 -3.01
C TYR A 11 0.48 5.53 -1.52
N ALA A 12 0.07 6.48 -0.67
CA ALA A 12 -0.03 6.25 0.77
C ALA A 12 -1.07 5.18 1.11
N LEU A 13 -2.22 5.14 0.41
CA LEU A 13 -3.23 4.09 0.59
C LEU A 13 -2.70 2.69 0.23
N LEU A 14 -1.94 2.59 -0.85
CA LEU A 14 -1.30 1.33 -1.28
C LEU A 14 -0.32 0.84 -0.22
N ILE A 15 0.56 1.72 0.26
CA ILE A 15 1.54 1.40 1.29
C ILE A 15 0.87 1.05 2.63
N GLY A 16 -0.11 1.84 3.06
CA GLY A 16 -0.84 1.61 4.31
C GLY A 16 -1.63 0.29 4.30
N HIS A 17 -2.14 -0.14 3.14
CA HIS A 17 -2.75 -1.46 3.01
C HIS A 17 -1.71 -2.58 3.09
N ALA A 18 -0.58 -2.47 2.38
CA ALA A 18 0.51 -3.45 2.44
C ALA A 18 1.13 -3.57 3.84
N TRP A 19 1.10 -2.49 4.64
CA TRP A 19 1.47 -2.56 6.05
C TRP A 19 0.56 -3.51 6.84
N ARG A 20 -0.76 -3.45 6.60
CA ARG A 20 -1.77 -4.21 7.35
C ARG A 20 -2.03 -5.62 6.82
N CYS A 21 -1.83 -5.86 5.53
CA CYS A 21 -2.16 -7.12 4.86
C CYS A 21 -0.91 -7.83 4.35
N ILE A 22 -0.56 -8.95 4.98
CA ILE A 22 0.61 -9.77 4.62
C ILE A 22 0.51 -10.23 3.16
N ASP A 23 -0.65 -10.71 2.71
CA ASP A 23 -0.82 -11.18 1.33
C ASP A 23 -0.51 -10.08 0.30
N CYS A 24 -0.96 -8.86 0.57
CA CYS A 24 -0.72 -7.73 -0.32
C CYS A 24 0.70 -7.18 -0.19
N ARG A 25 1.33 -7.28 0.98
CA ARG A 25 2.77 -7.04 1.14
C ARG A 25 3.57 -8.01 0.29
N THR A 26 3.29 -9.30 0.41
CA THR A 26 3.95 -10.35 -0.37
C THR A 26 3.72 -10.13 -1.86
N ALA A 27 2.50 -9.77 -2.29
CA ALA A 27 2.23 -9.42 -3.67
C ALA A 27 3.02 -8.18 -4.13
N LEU A 28 3.11 -7.14 -3.29
CA LEU A 28 3.83 -5.91 -3.60
C LEU A 28 5.34 -6.17 -3.75
N LEU A 29 5.91 -7.05 -2.93
CA LEU A 29 7.33 -7.41 -2.97
C LEU A 29 7.67 -8.33 -4.15
N ASN A 30 6.78 -9.25 -4.52
CA ASN A 30 7.06 -10.21 -5.60
C ASN A 30 6.68 -9.67 -6.99
N GLU A 31 5.55 -8.96 -7.09
CA GLU A 31 4.99 -8.51 -8.37
C GLU A 31 4.47 -7.05 -8.27
N PRO A 32 5.32 -6.08 -7.87
CA PRO A 32 4.92 -4.69 -7.60
C PRO A 32 4.13 -4.06 -8.74
N GLU A 33 4.52 -4.38 -9.97
CA GLU A 33 3.91 -3.81 -11.17
C GLU A 33 2.46 -4.24 -11.38
N LYS A 34 2.06 -5.43 -10.92
CA LYS A 34 0.67 -5.91 -10.97
C LYS A 34 -0.17 -5.28 -9.87
N VAL A 35 0.44 -4.99 -8.74
CA VAL A 35 -0.22 -4.48 -7.54
C VAL A 35 -0.62 -3.02 -7.69
N TRP A 36 0.23 -2.20 -8.30
CA TRP A 36 -0.03 -0.77 -8.45
C TRP A 36 -0.90 -0.40 -9.68
N ILE A 37 -1.40 -1.36 -10.44
CA ILE A 37 -2.26 -1.09 -11.61
C ILE A 37 -3.53 -0.38 -11.13
N GLY A 38 -3.82 0.79 -11.72
CA GLY A 38 -4.97 1.62 -11.35
C GLY A 38 -4.72 2.62 -10.22
N TYR A 39 -3.52 2.63 -9.63
CA TYR A 39 -3.07 3.68 -8.70
C TYR A 39 -2.38 4.81 -9.47
N LYS A 40 -2.67 6.06 -9.09
CA LYS A 40 -1.95 7.21 -9.64
C LYS A 40 -0.59 7.36 -8.96
N LEU A 41 0.42 6.73 -9.55
CA LEU A 41 1.81 6.80 -9.09
C LEU A 41 2.71 7.57 -10.06
N ASP A 42 3.55 8.44 -9.52
CA ASP A 42 4.67 9.06 -10.23
C ASP A 42 5.90 8.14 -10.30
N GLU A 43 6.93 8.54 -11.06
CA GLU A 43 8.14 7.74 -11.25
C GLU A 43 8.93 7.53 -9.96
N ARG A 44 8.97 8.53 -9.07
CA ARG A 44 9.67 8.45 -7.78
C ARG A 44 8.99 7.43 -6.87
N GLN A 45 7.67 7.47 -6.78
CA GLN A 45 6.87 6.54 -5.99
C GLN A 45 7.02 5.10 -6.48
N ARG A 46 7.04 4.90 -7.81
CA ARG A 46 7.30 3.57 -8.39
C ARG A 46 8.70 3.08 -8.06
N ALA A 47 9.71 3.94 -8.16
CA ALA A 47 11.08 3.59 -7.77
C ALA A 47 11.17 3.20 -6.29
N CYS A 48 10.51 3.93 -5.40
CA CYS A 48 10.43 3.57 -3.97
C CYS A 48 9.78 2.20 -3.74
N ILE A 49 8.68 1.90 -4.44
CA ILE A 49 8.02 0.58 -4.32
C ILE A 49 8.93 -0.54 -4.81
N LEU A 50 9.66 -0.33 -5.91
CA LEU A 50 10.61 -1.31 -6.44
C LEU A 50 11.83 -1.53 -5.53
N ALA A 51 12.16 -0.55 -4.70
CA ALA A 51 13.28 -0.61 -3.76
C ALA A 51 12.85 -1.09 -2.36
N ILE A 52 11.55 -1.29 -2.13
CA ILE A 52 11.03 -1.71 -0.83
C ILE A 52 11.35 -3.19 -0.59
N GLU A 53 11.72 -3.52 0.65
CA GLU A 53 12.02 -4.89 1.06
C GLU A 53 11.09 -5.32 2.20
N ASP A 54 11.07 -6.61 2.53
CA ASP A 54 10.27 -7.11 3.65
C ASP A 54 10.65 -6.45 4.99
N THR A 55 11.95 -6.19 5.16
CA THR A 55 12.53 -5.46 6.30
C THR A 55 11.98 -4.05 6.44
N SER A 56 11.63 -3.39 5.33
CA SER A 56 11.00 -2.07 5.34
C SER A 56 9.65 -2.06 6.05
N PHE A 57 9.01 -3.21 6.23
CA PHE A 57 7.73 -3.34 6.92
C PHE A 57 7.84 -3.80 8.38
N HIS A 58 9.04 -3.82 8.98
CA HIS A 58 9.22 -4.17 10.39
C HIS A 58 8.78 -3.03 11.32
N THR A 59 9.10 -1.79 10.99
CA THR A 59 8.70 -0.60 11.74
C THR A 59 8.14 0.50 10.83
N VAL A 60 7.28 1.37 11.38
CA VAL A 60 6.74 2.53 10.64
C VAL A 60 7.86 3.49 10.22
N MET A 61 8.94 3.54 11.01
CA MET A 61 10.12 4.36 10.71
C MET A 61 10.85 3.84 9.46
N GLU A 62 11.16 2.54 9.40
CA GLU A 62 11.79 1.95 8.21
C GLU A 62 10.91 2.08 6.97
N LEU A 63 9.60 1.94 7.13
CA LEU A 63 8.65 2.12 6.04
C LEU A 63 8.63 3.58 5.55
N SER A 64 8.69 4.54 6.47
CA SER A 64 8.79 5.97 6.17
C SER A 64 10.05 6.27 5.36
N GLU A 65 11.19 5.73 5.77
CA GLU A 65 12.47 5.90 5.07
C GLU A 65 12.44 5.29 3.66
N ALA A 66 11.92 4.06 3.53
CA ALA A 66 11.88 3.37 2.24
C ALA A 66 10.89 4.01 1.24
N THR A 67 9.79 4.58 1.73
CA THR A 67 8.71 5.13 0.89
C THR A 67 8.81 6.63 0.66
N GLY A 68 9.55 7.34 1.51
CA GLY A 68 9.58 8.80 1.56
C GLY A 68 8.28 9.43 2.06
N LEU A 69 7.35 8.65 2.61
CA LEU A 69 6.15 9.14 3.29
C LEU A 69 6.50 9.51 4.73
N THR A 70 5.86 10.55 5.25
CA THR A 70 5.98 10.87 6.67
C THR A 70 5.21 9.85 7.53
N SER A 71 5.61 9.71 8.80
CA SER A 71 4.86 8.87 9.76
C SER A 71 3.38 9.27 9.86
N ALA A 72 3.08 10.57 9.84
CA ALA A 72 1.71 11.07 9.85
C ALA A 72 0.89 10.65 8.61
N GLU A 73 1.50 10.64 7.42
CA GLU A 73 0.85 10.16 6.19
C GLU A 73 0.65 8.64 6.22
N LEU A 74 1.61 7.89 6.76
CA LEU A 74 1.50 6.45 6.96
C LEU A 74 0.39 6.11 7.95
N ASP A 75 0.36 6.75 9.12
CA ASP A 75 -0.68 6.53 10.13
C ASP A 75 -2.06 6.88 9.58
N ALA A 76 -2.19 8.04 8.93
CA ALA A 76 -3.43 8.45 8.29
C ALA A 76 -3.88 7.44 7.22
N ALA A 77 -2.95 6.89 6.44
CA ALA A 77 -3.26 5.90 5.43
C ALA A 77 -3.61 4.53 6.04
N ILE A 78 -2.89 4.06 7.04
CA ILE A 78 -3.12 2.78 7.75
C ILE A 78 -4.53 2.77 8.36
N GLU A 79 -4.93 3.87 8.99
CA GLU A 79 -6.26 4.01 9.60
C GLU A 79 -7.35 4.34 8.58
N HIS A 80 -6.98 4.70 7.35
CA HIS A 80 -7.95 5.10 6.34
C HIS A 80 -8.87 3.93 5.93
N PRO A 81 -10.20 4.11 5.91
CA PRO A 81 -11.13 3.05 5.52
C PRO A 81 -10.82 2.43 4.16
N ARG A 82 -10.36 3.24 3.19
CA ARG A 82 -9.96 2.72 1.86
C ARG A 82 -8.72 1.83 1.88
N ALA A 83 -7.76 2.06 2.77
CA ALA A 83 -6.65 1.14 2.95
C ALA A 83 -7.09 -0.16 3.62
N ARG A 84 -8.27 -0.19 4.24
CA ARG A 84 -8.89 -1.40 4.80
C ARG A 84 -9.79 -2.14 3.80
N LEU A 85 -9.96 -1.63 2.57
CA LEU A 85 -10.90 -2.17 1.58
C LEU A 85 -10.17 -2.86 0.42
N ARG A 86 -10.40 -4.18 0.31
CA ARG A 86 -9.95 -5.12 -0.74
C ARG A 86 -8.43 -5.28 -0.90
N HIS A 87 -8.01 -6.51 -1.23
CA HIS A 87 -6.62 -6.83 -1.51
C HIS A 87 -6.10 -6.12 -2.77
N LEU A 88 -4.90 -5.54 -2.68
CA LEU A 88 -4.18 -4.95 -3.81
C LEU A 88 -3.83 -6.07 -4.81
N GLY A 89 -4.15 -5.90 -6.09
CA GLY A 89 -3.91 -6.93 -7.11
C GLY A 89 -5.05 -7.92 -7.33
N SER A 90 -6.15 -7.86 -6.55
CA SER A 90 -7.43 -8.41 -7.00
C SER A 90 -7.98 -7.53 -8.12
N THR A 91 -7.37 -7.59 -9.30
CA THR A 91 -8.10 -7.26 -10.52
C THR A 91 -9.39 -8.06 -10.46
N LYS A 92 -10.50 -7.35 -10.65
CA LYS A 92 -11.89 -7.80 -10.70
C LYS A 92 -12.02 -9.21 -11.33
N GLY A 93 -11.80 -10.29 -10.55
CA GLY A 93 -11.75 -11.65 -11.10
C GLY A 93 -11.01 -12.73 -10.29
N ASP A 94 -9.98 -12.42 -9.48
CA ASP A 94 -9.11 -13.48 -8.92
C ASP A 94 -9.56 -14.10 -7.57
N TYR A 95 -10.80 -13.83 -7.12
CA TYR A 95 -11.35 -14.41 -5.88
C TYR A 95 -11.56 -15.94 -5.92
N LEU A 96 -11.19 -16.63 -7.00
CA LEU A 96 -11.42 -18.07 -7.14
C LEU A 96 -10.25 -18.94 -6.69
N ARG A 97 -9.10 -18.40 -6.26
CA ARG A 97 -7.92 -19.25 -6.03
C ARG A 97 -7.42 -19.42 -4.60
N ASN A 98 -7.90 -18.66 -3.62
CA ASN A 98 -7.38 -18.81 -2.25
C ASN A 98 -8.43 -18.66 -1.15
N GLY A 99 -9.51 -19.43 -1.28
CA GLY A 99 -10.49 -19.68 -0.22
C GLY A 99 -10.63 -21.17 0.04
N ASN A 100 -9.57 -21.83 0.52
CA ASN A 100 -9.65 -23.04 1.36
C ASN A 100 -8.24 -23.56 1.71
N ARG A 101 -7.83 -23.34 2.96
CA ARG A 101 -7.17 -24.38 3.77
C ARG A 101 -7.36 -24.07 5.24
#